data_AF-A0A9D5B993-F1
#
_entry.id   AF-A0A9D5B993-F1
#
_cell.length_a   1.000
_cell.length_b   1.000
_cell.length_c   1.000
_cell.angle_alpha   90.00
_cell.angle_beta   90.00
_cell.angle_gamma   90.00
#
_symmetry.space_group_name_H-M   'P 1'
#
loop_
_entity.id
_entity.type
_entity.pdbx_description
1 polymer ?
#
loop_
_entity_poly.entity_id
_entity_poly.type
_entity_poly.pdbx_seq_one_letter_code
_entity_poly.pdbx_strand_id
1 'polypeptide(L)'
;MSIGTNDFLENYYTMPGRASQYTIQQYQTFLAGIAENFIRSLYGLVARKISLGGLPPMGCLPLERTTNFMGRNGCVANYNNIALEFNGKLQNITTKLNQELPGMKLLFSNPYYIMLHIIKKPELYGFESASVAHVVLLECSRWVMHAAGEACSVVLMLPNLCFGTLSSHRENE
;
A
#
# COMPACT_ATOMS: atom_id res chain seq x y z
N MET A 1 -4.89 4.77 -8.05
CA MET A 1 -5.25 3.47 -8.66
C MET A 1 -5.43 2.47 -7.56
N SER A 2 -6.48 1.65 -7.60
CA SER A 2 -6.61 0.49 -6.71
C SER A 2 -6.49 -0.77 -7.55
N ILE A 3 -5.26 -1.11 -7.94
CA ILE A 3 -4.88 -2.47 -8.32
C ILE A 3 -4.26 -3.06 -7.07
N GLY A 4 -4.79 -4.17 -6.57
CA GLY A 4 -4.25 -4.70 -5.33
C GLY A 4 -5.11 -5.75 -4.65
N THR A 5 -5.41 -5.54 -3.37
CA THR A 5 -5.96 -6.57 -2.48
C THR A 5 -7.21 -7.25 -3.03
N ASN A 6 -8.17 -6.50 -3.57
CA ASN A 6 -9.41 -7.06 -4.11
C ASN A 6 -9.19 -7.88 -5.38
N ASP A 7 -8.18 -7.54 -6.20
CA ASP A 7 -7.87 -8.32 -7.39
C ASP A 7 -7.41 -9.73 -7.01
N PHE A 8 -6.63 -9.87 -5.94
CA PHE A 8 -6.19 -11.17 -5.47
C PHE A 8 -7.26 -11.89 -4.66
N LEU A 9 -7.78 -11.28 -3.60
CA LEU A 9 -8.69 -11.96 -2.68
C LEU A 9 -10.05 -12.21 -3.33
N GLU A 10 -10.66 -11.19 -3.91
CA GLU A 10 -12.01 -11.32 -4.47
C GLU A 10 -11.99 -11.87 -5.90
N ASN A 11 -11.26 -11.20 -6.81
CA ASN A 11 -11.36 -11.52 -8.23
C ASN A 11 -10.63 -12.81 -8.61
N TYR A 12 -9.53 -13.15 -7.93
CA TYR A 12 -8.74 -14.34 -8.23
C TYR A 12 -9.10 -15.54 -7.35
N TYR A 13 -9.17 -15.37 -6.02
CA TYR A 13 -9.42 -16.49 -5.11
C TYR A 13 -10.90 -16.79 -4.88
N THR A 14 -11.74 -15.77 -4.69
CA THR A 14 -13.17 -15.98 -4.40
C THR A 14 -13.99 -16.21 -5.67
N MET A 15 -13.73 -15.46 -6.75
CA MET A 15 -14.49 -15.59 -8.00
C MET A 15 -13.84 -16.58 -8.98
N PRO A 16 -14.59 -17.54 -9.56
CA PRO A 16 -14.02 -18.63 -10.39
C PRO A 16 -13.49 -18.19 -11.77
N GLY A 17 -13.67 -16.93 -12.15
CA GLY A 17 -13.33 -16.44 -13.48
C GLY A 17 -11.83 -16.25 -13.74
N ARG A 18 -11.09 -15.65 -12.82
CA ARG A 18 -9.66 -15.32 -13.08
C ARG A 18 -8.73 -16.49 -12.85
N ALA A 19 -8.97 -17.30 -11.82
CA ALA A 19 -8.15 -18.49 -11.55
C ALA A 19 -8.25 -19.57 -12.63
N SER A 20 -9.32 -19.58 -13.45
CA SER A 20 -9.43 -20.46 -14.62
C SER A 20 -8.71 -19.93 -15.86
N GLN A 21 -8.43 -18.63 -15.92
CA GLN A 21 -7.76 -17.97 -17.05
C GLN A 21 -6.26 -17.82 -16.85
N TYR A 22 -5.82 -17.64 -15.61
CA TYR A 22 -4.45 -17.30 -15.27
C TYR A 22 -3.96 -18.14 -14.09
N THR A 23 -2.70 -18.55 -14.14
CA THR A 23 -1.98 -18.88 -12.90
C THR A 23 -1.75 -17.62 -12.08
N ILE A 24 -1.47 -17.76 -10.78
CA ILE A 24 -1.27 -16.60 -9.89
C ILE A 24 -0.11 -15.72 -10.37
N GLN A 25 0.95 -16.32 -10.90
CA GLN A 25 2.11 -15.60 -11.44
C GLN A 25 1.78 -14.85 -12.74
N GLN A 26 0.97 -15.45 -13.60
CA GLN A 26 0.46 -14.80 -14.81
C GLN A 26 -0.45 -13.63 -14.44
N TYR A 27 -1.33 -13.80 -13.46
CA TYR A 27 -2.24 -12.76 -13.01
C TYR A 27 -1.48 -11.59 -12.35
N GLN A 28 -0.49 -11.86 -11.50
CA GLN A 28 0.42 -10.84 -10.98
C GLN A 28 1.10 -10.06 -12.12
N THR A 29 1.57 -10.74 -13.16
CA THR A 29 2.24 -10.10 -14.29
C THR A 29 1.26 -9.26 -15.13
N PHE A 30 0.03 -9.75 -15.31
CA PHE A 30 -1.06 -9.02 -15.96
C PHE A 30 -1.38 -7.72 -15.23
N LEU A 31 -1.61 -7.78 -13.90
CA LEU A 31 -1.90 -6.60 -13.08
C LEU A 31 -0.73 -5.60 -13.07
N ALA A 32 0.51 -6.09 -13.00
CA ALA A 32 1.70 -5.26 -13.06
C ALA A 32 1.80 -4.53 -14.41
N GLY A 33 1.48 -5.20 -15.52
CA GLY A 33 1.40 -4.59 -16.85
C GLY A 33 0.32 -3.50 -16.95
N ILE A 34 -0.85 -3.70 -16.34
CA ILE A 34 -1.89 -2.66 -16.26
C ILE A 34 -1.36 -1.43 -15.50
N ALA A 35 -0.70 -1.64 -14.35
CA ALA A 35 -0.12 -0.55 -13.56
C ALA A 35 0.93 0.24 -14.35
N GLU A 36 1.84 -0.46 -15.04
CA GLU A 36 2.86 0.17 -15.89
C GLU A 36 2.22 1.02 -17.00
N ASN A 37 1.26 0.45 -17.74
CA ASN A 37 0.57 1.14 -18.83
C ASN A 37 -0.17 2.38 -18.34
N PHE A 38 -0.84 2.30 -17.19
CA PHE A 38 -1.52 3.46 -16.62
C PHE A 38 -0.55 4.59 -16.26
N ILE A 39 0.61 4.26 -15.66
CA ILE A 39 1.62 5.28 -15.33
C ILE A 39 2.16 5.95 -16.60
N ARG A 40 2.40 5.18 -17.67
CA ARG A 40 2.79 5.75 -18.97
C ARG A 40 1.72 6.69 -19.54
N SER A 41 0.45 6.33 -19.44
CA SER A 41 -0.66 7.19 -19.84
C SER A 41 -0.68 8.50 -19.04
N LEU A 42 -0.52 8.43 -17.71
CA LEU A 42 -0.41 9.63 -16.87
C LEU A 42 0.79 10.50 -17.26
N TYR A 43 1.93 9.89 -17.56
CA TYR A 43 3.10 10.61 -18.05
C TYR A 43 2.83 11.35 -19.38
N GLY A 44 2.09 10.72 -20.30
CA GLY A 44 1.61 11.35 -21.53
C GLY A 44 0.69 12.55 -21.26
N LEU A 45 -0.06 12.51 -20.17
CA LEU A 45 -0.87 13.62 -19.65
C LEU A 45 -0.08 14.58 -18.74
N VAL A 46 1.20 14.77 -19.02
CA VAL A 46 2.14 15.67 -18.31
C VAL A 46 2.35 15.41 -16.81
N ALA A 47 1.85 14.30 -16.25
CA ALA A 47 2.17 13.94 -14.88
C ALA A 47 3.67 13.61 -14.74
N ARG A 48 4.33 14.17 -13.73
CA ARG A 48 5.77 13.95 -13.47
C ARG A 48 6.07 13.47 -12.06
N LYS A 49 5.09 13.51 -11.15
CA LYS A 49 5.22 13.05 -9.76
C LYS A 49 4.07 12.09 -9.48
N ILE A 50 4.37 10.83 -9.25
CA ILE A 50 3.37 9.77 -9.04
C ILE A 50 3.83 8.90 -7.87
N SER A 51 2.90 8.55 -6.99
CA SER A 51 3.12 7.51 -5.98
C SER A 51 2.37 6.24 -6.36
N LEU A 52 3.09 5.13 -6.43
CA LEU A 52 2.56 3.79 -6.69
C LEU A 52 2.48 3.02 -5.38
N GLY A 53 1.25 2.80 -4.90
CA GLY A 53 1.01 2.02 -3.68
C GLY A 53 1.18 0.52 -3.90
N GLY A 54 1.86 -0.14 -2.97
CA GLY A 54 1.94 -1.59 -2.88
C GLY A 54 0.83 -2.21 -2.04
N LEU A 55 0.87 -3.53 -1.94
CA LEU A 55 -0.03 -4.34 -1.15
C LEU A 55 0.35 -4.37 0.34
N PRO A 56 -0.64 -4.33 1.23
CA PRO A 56 -0.46 -4.63 2.65
C PRO A 56 -0.27 -6.14 2.87
N PRO A 57 0.00 -6.61 4.11
CA PRO A 57 -0.05 -8.04 4.44
C PRO A 57 -1.49 -8.55 4.37
N MET A 58 -1.96 -8.82 3.16
CA MET A 58 -3.38 -9.07 2.88
C MET A 58 -3.92 -10.34 3.56
N GLY A 59 -3.06 -11.32 3.84
CA GLY A 59 -3.44 -12.50 4.62
C GLY A 59 -3.72 -12.19 6.09
N CYS A 60 -3.36 -11.01 6.58
CA CYS A 60 -3.67 -10.56 7.93
C CYS A 60 -4.95 -9.71 8.02
N LEU A 61 -5.67 -9.52 6.91
CA LEU A 61 -6.94 -8.78 6.93
C LEU A 61 -7.97 -9.49 7.81
N PRO A 62 -8.88 -8.76 8.47
CA PRO A 62 -9.82 -9.36 9.41
C PRO A 62 -10.64 -10.51 8.81
N LEU A 63 -11.17 -10.33 7.59
CA LEU A 63 -11.96 -11.36 6.91
C LEU A 63 -11.14 -12.64 6.70
N GLU A 64 -9.93 -12.51 6.14
CA GLU A 64 -9.04 -13.65 5.88
C GLU A 64 -8.61 -14.39 7.14
N ARG A 65 -8.51 -13.68 8.26
CA ARG A 65 -8.21 -14.28 9.55
C ARG A 65 -9.41 -15.00 10.13
N THR A 66 -10.59 -14.37 10.11
CA THR A 66 -11.81 -14.98 10.63
C THR A 66 -12.19 -16.25 9.88
N THR A 67 -11.89 -16.34 8.58
CA THR A 67 -12.15 -17.54 7.77
C THR A 67 -11.05 -18.59 7.87
N ASN A 68 -9.88 -18.25 8.41
CA ASN A 68 -8.74 -19.17 8.59
C ASN A 68 -8.86 -20.02 9.88
N PHE A 69 -9.94 -20.81 9.98
CA PHE A 69 -10.23 -21.65 11.14
C PHE A 69 -9.11 -22.65 11.43
N MET A 70 -8.57 -23.30 10.39
CA MET A 70 -7.46 -24.27 10.53
C MET A 70 -6.16 -23.60 10.98
N GLY A 71 -5.93 -22.35 10.58
CA GLY A 71 -4.80 -21.53 11.00
C GLY A 71 -5.01 -20.77 12.30
N ARG A 72 -6.00 -21.14 13.12
CA ARG A 72 -6.31 -20.53 14.43
C ARG A 72 -6.50 -19.01 14.37
N ASN A 73 -7.20 -18.53 13.34
CA ASN A 73 -7.42 -17.10 13.09
C ASN A 73 -6.14 -16.27 12.90
N GLY A 74 -5.03 -16.94 12.56
CA GLY A 74 -3.77 -16.32 12.20
C GLY A 74 -3.77 -15.82 10.75
N CYS A 75 -2.72 -15.08 10.38
CA CYS A 75 -2.59 -14.61 9.01
C CYS A 75 -2.41 -15.76 8.02
N VAL A 76 -3.03 -15.66 6.84
CA VAL A 76 -2.85 -16.62 5.75
C VAL A 76 -1.50 -16.36 5.05
N ALA A 77 -0.53 -17.25 5.28
CA ALA A 77 0.83 -17.07 4.79
C ALA A 77 0.92 -16.97 3.24
N ASN A 78 0.13 -17.77 2.52
CA ASN A 78 0.12 -17.76 1.06
C ASN A 78 -0.24 -16.37 0.49
N TYR A 79 -1.25 -15.72 1.05
CA TYR A 79 -1.67 -14.39 0.64
C TYR A 79 -0.60 -13.33 0.96
N ASN A 80 0.09 -13.45 2.09
CA ASN A 80 1.20 -12.57 2.41
C ASN A 80 2.39 -12.73 1.47
N ASN A 81 2.70 -13.96 1.04
CA ASN A 81 3.76 -14.22 0.07
C ASN A 81 3.45 -13.58 -1.29
N ILE A 82 2.21 -13.72 -1.78
CA ILE A 82 1.77 -13.09 -3.03
C ILE A 82 1.85 -11.56 -2.93
N ALA A 83 1.49 -10.98 -1.77
CA ALA A 83 1.63 -9.56 -1.57
C ALA A 83 3.09 -9.08 -1.69
N LEU A 84 4.03 -9.82 -1.11
CA LEU A 84 5.46 -9.53 -1.20
C LEU A 84 5.99 -9.68 -2.63
N GLU A 85 5.63 -10.75 -3.33
CA GLU A 85 6.02 -10.98 -4.74
C GLU A 85 5.54 -9.85 -5.65
N PHE A 86 4.26 -9.48 -5.53
CA PHE A 86 3.67 -8.43 -6.35
C PHE A 86 4.27 -7.06 -6.02
N ASN A 87 4.55 -6.77 -4.74
CA ASN A 87 5.27 -5.57 -4.33
C ASN A 87 6.66 -5.48 -4.97
N GLY A 88 7.37 -6.62 -5.09
CA GLY A 88 8.63 -6.69 -5.83
C GLY A 88 8.46 -6.31 -7.31
N LYS A 89 7.39 -6.78 -7.97
CA LYS A 89 7.08 -6.41 -9.37
C LYS A 89 6.80 -4.90 -9.52
N LEU A 90 6.03 -4.30 -8.61
CA LEU A 90 5.74 -2.86 -8.62
C LEU A 90 6.98 -2.00 -8.35
N GLN A 91 7.87 -2.45 -7.45
CA GLN A 91 9.16 -1.81 -7.24
C GLN A 91 10.03 -1.86 -8.51
N ASN A 92 10.06 -3.00 -9.20
CA ASN A 92 10.81 -3.13 -10.45
C ASN A 92 10.27 -2.21 -11.56
N ILE A 93 8.94 -2.13 -11.72
CA ILE A 93 8.30 -1.17 -12.63
C ILE A 93 8.67 0.26 -12.25
N THR A 94 8.68 0.56 -10.95
CA THR A 94 9.04 1.89 -10.46
C THR A 94 10.45 2.28 -10.88
N THR A 95 11.42 1.39 -10.63
CA THR A 95 12.81 1.60 -11.02
C THR A 95 12.95 1.76 -12.54
N LYS A 96 12.32 0.86 -13.31
CA LYS A 96 12.32 0.87 -14.78
C LYS A 96 11.78 2.20 -15.34
N LEU A 97 10.59 2.63 -14.91
CA LEU A 97 9.95 3.83 -15.45
C LEU A 97 10.68 5.12 -15.08
N ASN A 98 11.31 5.19 -13.90
CA ASN A 98 12.17 6.34 -13.55
C ASN A 98 13.41 6.45 -14.46
N GLN A 99 13.91 5.33 -15.00
CA GLN A 99 15.03 5.32 -15.94
C GLN A 99 14.58 5.66 -17.36
N GLU A 100 13.42 5.15 -17.78
CA GLU A 100 12.93 5.29 -19.15
C GLU A 100 12.20 6.60 -19.45
N LEU A 101 11.63 7.26 -18.43
CA LEU A 101 10.79 8.46 -18.61
C LEU A 101 11.49 9.71 -18.08
N PRO A 102 12.06 10.57 -18.95
CA PRO A 102 12.76 11.77 -18.53
C PRO A 102 11.90 12.70 -17.64
N GLY A 103 12.47 13.11 -16.51
CA GLY A 103 11.80 13.99 -15.55
C GLY A 103 10.68 13.34 -14.73
N MET A 104 10.46 12.02 -14.87
CA MET A 104 9.56 11.27 -13.99
C MET A 104 10.17 11.17 -12.58
N LYS A 105 9.30 11.33 -11.57
CA LYS A 105 9.54 11.05 -10.16
C LYS A 105 8.46 10.10 -9.67
N LEU A 106 8.67 8.82 -9.91
CA LEU A 106 7.79 7.75 -9.47
C LEU A 106 8.32 7.16 -8.15
N LEU A 107 7.50 7.16 -7.12
CA LEU A 107 7.82 6.58 -5.81
C LEU A 107 7.01 5.30 -5.59
N PHE A 108 7.67 4.21 -5.21
CA PHE A 108 6.98 3.03 -4.71
C PHE A 108 6.72 3.18 -3.21
N SER A 109 5.45 3.19 -2.82
CA SER A 109 5.03 3.27 -1.42
C SER A 109 4.64 1.87 -0.95
N ASN A 110 5.49 1.25 -0.14
CA ASN A 110 5.26 -0.11 0.35
C ASN A 110 4.63 -0.11 1.75
N PRO A 111 3.31 -0.37 1.90
CA PRO A 111 2.67 -0.40 3.21
C PRO A 111 2.93 -1.70 3.99
N TYR A 112 3.52 -2.73 3.36
CA TYR A 112 3.53 -4.09 3.91
C TYR A 112 4.13 -4.16 5.32
N TYR A 113 5.36 -3.66 5.49
CA TYR A 113 6.09 -3.82 6.75
C TYR A 113 5.53 -2.94 7.86
N ILE A 114 5.12 -1.70 7.54
CA ILE A 114 4.54 -0.80 8.53
C ILE A 114 3.20 -1.35 9.04
N MET A 115 2.34 -1.82 8.14
CA MET A 115 1.07 -2.43 8.55
C MET A 115 1.28 -3.74 9.32
N LEU A 116 2.23 -4.58 8.90
CA LEU A 116 2.55 -5.80 9.65
C LEU A 116 3.07 -5.50 11.06
N HIS A 117 3.85 -4.41 11.22
CA HIS A 117 4.33 -4.00 12.52
C HIS A 117 3.20 -3.50 13.42
N ILE A 118 2.27 -2.70 12.89
CA ILE A 118 1.06 -2.27 13.61
C ILE A 118 0.22 -3.48 14.03
N ILE A 119 0.05 -4.47 13.15
CA ILE A 119 -0.69 -5.70 13.46
C ILE A 119 -0.03 -6.51 14.58
N LYS A 120 1.30 -6.56 14.60
CA LYS A 120 2.07 -7.34 15.59
C LYS A 120 2.30 -6.62 16.92
N LYS A 121 2.30 -5.29 16.92
CA LYS A 121 2.58 -4.43 18.07
C LYS A 121 1.62 -3.24 18.14
N PRO A 122 0.30 -3.50 18.22
CA PRO A 122 -0.72 -2.44 18.21
C PRO A 122 -0.52 -1.41 19.34
N GLU A 123 0.00 -1.86 20.50
CA GLU A 123 0.24 -1.04 21.68
C GLU A 123 1.23 0.11 21.44
N LEU A 124 2.22 -0.09 20.55
CA LEU A 124 3.17 0.95 20.17
C LEU A 124 2.54 2.09 19.38
N TYR A 125 1.33 1.87 18.86
CA TYR A 125 0.57 2.83 18.06
C TYR A 125 -0.72 3.28 18.75
N GLY A 126 -0.89 2.95 20.04
CA GLY A 126 -2.08 3.33 20.82
C GLY A 126 -3.32 2.50 20.53
N PHE A 127 -3.18 1.33 19.90
CA PHE A 127 -4.28 0.40 19.67
C PHE A 127 -4.23 -0.75 20.69
N GLU A 128 -5.39 -1.16 21.23
CA GLU A 128 -5.49 -2.41 22.00
C GLU A 128 -5.36 -3.64 21.09
N SER A 129 -5.90 -3.54 19.88
CA SER A 129 -5.85 -4.60 18.86
C SER A 129 -5.93 -4.00 17.46
N ALA A 130 -5.05 -4.47 16.57
CA ALA A 130 -5.12 -4.24 15.12
C ALA A 130 -5.54 -5.51 14.36
N SER A 131 -6.01 -6.52 15.10
CA SER A 131 -6.32 -7.86 14.59
C SER A 131 -7.81 -8.13 14.41
N VAL A 132 -8.65 -7.23 14.92
CA VAL A 132 -10.11 -7.31 14.90
C VAL A 132 -10.63 -6.18 14.02
N ALA A 133 -11.63 -6.46 13.20
CA ALA A 133 -12.34 -5.43 12.45
C ALA A 133 -13.08 -4.52 13.43
N HIS A 134 -12.48 -3.40 13.79
CA HIS A 134 -13.18 -2.29 14.42
C HIS A 134 -13.50 -1.26 13.34
N VAL A 135 -14.72 -0.72 13.35
CA VAL A 135 -14.99 0.56 12.67
C VAL A 135 -14.27 1.62 13.49
N VAL A 136 -12.99 1.83 13.21
CA VAL A 136 -12.26 2.94 13.81
C VAL A 136 -12.70 4.20 13.07
N LEU A 137 -13.74 4.86 13.60
CA LEU A 137 -13.96 6.27 13.32
C LEU A 137 -12.78 7.01 13.93
N LEU A 138 -11.73 7.23 13.14
CA LEU A 138 -10.72 8.22 13.50
C LEU A 138 -11.43 9.57 13.46
N GLU A 139 -11.95 10.03 14.59
CA GLU A 139 -12.36 11.42 14.69
C GLU A 139 -11.12 12.29 14.48
N CYS A 140 -11.11 13.05 13.39
CA CYS A 140 -10.09 14.04 13.06
C CYS A 140 -10.31 15.32 13.89
N SER A 141 -10.52 15.20 15.20
CA SER A 141 -11.10 16.26 16.03
C SER A 141 -10.16 16.82 17.10
N ARG A 142 -8.85 17.00 16.83
CA ARG A 142 -8.04 17.98 17.61
C ARG A 142 -6.64 18.40 17.12
N TRP A 143 -6.45 18.76 15.85
CA TRP A 143 -5.28 19.59 15.49
C TRP A 143 -5.64 20.62 14.42
N VAL A 144 -6.03 21.82 14.88
CA VAL A 144 -6.03 23.03 14.04
C VAL A 144 -4.59 23.50 13.93
N MET A 145 -3.97 23.32 12.77
CA MET A 145 -2.81 24.14 12.38
C MET A 145 -3.03 24.64 10.96
N HIS A 146 -3.26 25.95 10.86
CA HIS A 146 -3.07 26.74 9.65
C HIS A 146 -1.68 26.46 9.07
N ALA A 147 -1.59 25.91 7.85
CA ALA A 147 -0.58 26.25 6.84
C ALA A 147 -0.74 25.41 5.57
N ALA A 148 -0.96 26.11 4.45
CA ALA A 148 -0.50 25.82 3.10
C ALA A 148 -0.69 24.41 2.50
N GLY A 149 -1.75 24.26 1.70
CA GLY A 149 -1.58 24.05 0.25
C GLY A 149 -0.91 22.77 -0.28
N GLU A 150 -0.91 21.64 0.44
CA GLU A 150 -0.53 20.35 -0.16
C GLU A 150 -1.70 19.35 -0.18
N ALA A 151 -1.88 18.73 -1.34
CA ALA A 151 -2.96 17.80 -1.63
C ALA A 151 -2.98 16.62 -0.65
N CYS A 152 -4.16 16.29 -0.13
CA CYS A 152 -4.46 15.01 0.53
C CYS A 152 -4.19 13.85 -0.46
N SER A 153 -2.94 13.41 -0.58
CA SER A 153 -2.68 12.01 -0.84
C SER A 153 -2.94 11.26 0.45
N VAL A 154 -3.50 10.06 0.34
CA VAL A 154 -3.73 9.14 1.47
C VAL A 154 -2.40 8.78 2.09
N VAL A 155 -1.89 9.68 2.93
CA VAL A 155 -0.86 9.42 3.92
C VAL A 155 -1.61 8.67 5.01
N LEU A 156 -1.21 7.43 5.28
CA LEU A 156 -1.44 6.86 6.61
C LEU A 156 -0.78 7.83 7.60
N MET A 157 -1.58 8.75 8.16
CA MET A 157 -1.15 9.58 9.27
C MET A 157 -0.96 8.66 10.47
N LEU A 158 0.24 8.12 10.60
CA LEU A 158 0.74 7.62 11.87
C LEU A 158 1.25 8.83 12.65
N PRO A 159 0.87 9.02 13.93
CA PRO A 159 1.12 10.27 14.66
C PRO A 159 2.58 10.70 14.82
N ASN A 160 3.58 9.88 14.43
CA ASN A 160 4.98 10.08 14.80
C ASN A 160 6.01 9.89 13.66
N LEU A 161 5.62 9.93 12.38
CA LEU A 161 6.57 9.78 11.25
C LEU A 161 6.64 11.05 10.39
N CYS A 162 7.07 12.16 11.01
CA CYS A 162 7.72 13.24 10.26
C CYS A 162 9.19 12.85 10.06
N PHE A 163 9.58 12.49 8.84
CA PHE A 163 11.00 12.44 8.45
C PHE A 163 11.54 13.87 8.42
N GLY A 164 12.14 14.31 9.53
CA GLY A 164 12.86 15.57 9.58
C GLY A 164 14.21 15.46 8.88
N THR A 165 14.38 16.14 7.75
CA THR A 165 15.72 16.56 7.30
C THR A 165 16.07 17.84 8.05
N LEU A 166 16.92 17.74 9.07
CA LEU A 166 17.62 18.91 9.60
C LEU A 166 18.65 19.37 8.56
N SER A 167 18.41 20.51 7.94
CA SER A 167 19.45 21.35 7.38
C SER A 167 19.21 22.80 7.81
N SER A 168 20.05 23.24 8.75
CA SER A 168 20.56 24.60 8.97
C SER A 168 19.89 25.73 8.18
N HIS A 169 19.24 26.67 8.88
CA HIS A 169 19.58 28.08 8.77
C HIS A 169 19.23 28.85 10.05
N ARG A 170 20.19 29.68 10.45
CA ARG A 170 20.24 30.64 11.55
C ARG A 170 19.62 31.97 11.07
N GLU A 171 18.88 32.68 11.93
CA GLU A 171 18.71 34.15 12.05
C GLU A 171 17.47 34.41 12.94
N ASN A 172 17.66 34.95 14.17
CA ASN A 172 17.39 36.35 14.59
C ASN A 172 15.96 36.79 14.24
N GLU A 173 15.08 37.21 15.15
CA GLU A 173 15.20 38.04 16.37
C GLU A 173 14.24 37.58 17.48
#